data_AF-A0A7W0F2D8-F1
#
_entry.id   AF-A0A7W0F2D8-F1
#
_cell.length_a   1.000
_cell.length_b   1.000
_cell.length_c   1.000
_cell.angle_alpha   90.00
_cell.angle_beta   90.00
_cell.angle_gamma   90.00
#
_symmetry.space_group_name_H-M   'P 1'
#
loop_
_entity.id
_entity.type
_entity.pdbx_description
1 polymer ?
#
loop_
_entity_poly.entity_id
_entity_poly.type
_entity_poly.pdbx_seq_one_letter_code
_entity_poly.pdbx_strand_id
1 'polypeptide(L)'
;MSFCSKCGAPKTDDANYCSKCGALIEADVQHEIPPAENIEQIYGKPAGFWIRAIALFFDSIILTIAGGLIGAVLGFLLALAVGDVSGFMPLFNLVGFVIGAAYYICMHGSYGQTLGKMLIGIKVIKINDEPLSYGTALLRYIGRILNIITLFIGYIIVAFNRKKRGMHDFIAGTKVIYVKKSPVWAMVLGILFLAIVPLVGILAAVAIPKFASLTRKANEAACKGQLGALRSSLSIYYGDTEGTWPARLEAVTPTYLQEIPNAKPGDGTNSNRVVVEKDGRKAFNGDGQGGWWYNSGTIDGDYTGDIRVNSFETDCRGGNINSW
;
A
#
# COMPACT_ATOMS: atom_id res chain seq x y z
N MET A 1 -72.57 -10.64 17.97
CA MET A 1 -73.22 -9.36 18.35
C MET A 1 -72.40 -8.76 19.48
N SER A 2 -71.74 -7.64 19.22
CA SER A 2 -71.00 -6.92 20.26
C SER A 2 -71.96 -6.12 21.14
N PHE A 3 -71.74 -6.12 22.45
CA PHE A 3 -72.51 -5.34 23.43
C PHE A 3 -71.70 -4.10 23.86
N CYS A 4 -72.38 -3.04 24.29
CA CYS A 4 -71.73 -1.85 24.85
C CYS A 4 -71.14 -2.17 26.24
N SER A 5 -69.86 -1.86 26.45
CA SER A 5 -69.15 -2.11 27.73
C SER A 5 -69.69 -1.30 28.91
N LYS A 6 -70.38 -0.18 28.66
CA LYS A 6 -70.95 0.69 29.71
C LYS A 6 -72.40 0.37 30.08
N CYS A 7 -73.23 -0.01 29.12
CA CYS A 7 -74.68 -0.16 29.35
C CYS A 7 -75.27 -1.51 28.91
N GLY A 8 -74.47 -2.42 28.34
CA GLY A 8 -74.92 -3.75 27.95
C GLY A 8 -75.91 -3.82 26.79
N ALA A 9 -76.26 -2.69 26.16
CA ALA A 9 -77.13 -2.68 24.98
C ALA A 9 -76.42 -3.29 23.76
N PRO A 10 -77.15 -3.97 22.85
CA PRO A 10 -76.59 -4.46 21.59
C PRO A 10 -76.12 -3.28 20.73
N LYS A 11 -74.92 -3.38 20.14
CA LYS A 11 -74.42 -2.37 19.19
C LYS A 11 -75.21 -2.48 17.89
N THR A 12 -75.57 -1.33 17.31
CA THR A 12 -75.98 -1.19 15.90
C THR A 12 -74.72 -0.95 15.09
N ASP A 13 -74.51 -1.71 14.02
CA ASP A 13 -73.19 -1.91 13.39
C ASP A 13 -72.53 -0.63 12.81
N ASP A 14 -73.25 0.48 12.67
CA ASP A 14 -72.77 1.70 12.01
C ASP A 14 -72.64 2.95 12.92
N ALA A 15 -72.78 2.82 14.24
CA ALA A 15 -72.79 3.98 15.16
C ALA A 15 -71.48 4.14 15.97
N ASN A 16 -70.81 5.28 15.80
CA ASN A 16 -69.61 5.70 16.57
C ASN A 16 -69.90 6.00 18.06
N TYR A 17 -71.17 5.91 18.48
CA TYR A 17 -71.60 6.13 19.84
C TYR A 17 -72.76 5.20 20.17
N CYS A 18 -72.90 4.85 21.44
CA CYS A 18 -74.04 4.06 21.89
C CYS A 18 -75.31 4.91 21.89
N SER A 19 -76.33 4.51 21.14
CA SER A 19 -77.64 5.18 21.07
C SER A 19 -78.37 5.26 22.42
N LYS A 20 -78.06 4.37 23.37
CA LYS A 20 -78.73 4.32 24.68
C LYS A 20 -78.02 5.13 25.77
N CYS A 21 -76.69 5.08 25.84
CA CYS A 21 -75.93 5.72 26.92
C CYS A 21 -75.04 6.88 26.47
N GLY A 22 -75.01 7.20 25.18
CA GLY A 22 -74.21 8.30 24.62
C GLY A 22 -72.69 8.11 24.74
N ALA A 23 -72.22 6.95 25.23
CA ALA A 23 -70.80 6.67 25.30
C ALA A 23 -70.23 6.55 23.89
N LEU A 24 -69.18 7.31 23.59
CA LEU A 24 -68.37 7.11 22.40
C LEU A 24 -67.81 5.69 22.47
N ILE A 25 -68.12 4.91 21.44
CA ILE A 25 -67.48 3.62 21.25
C ILE A 25 -66.20 4.02 20.56
N GLU A 26 -65.13 4.22 21.33
CA GLU A 26 -63.78 4.24 20.73
C GLU A 26 -63.73 2.99 19.86
N ALA A 27 -63.69 3.21 18.54
CA ALA A 27 -63.38 2.16 17.60
C ALA A 27 -62.17 1.47 18.22
N ASP A 28 -62.32 0.20 18.52
CA ASP A 28 -61.22 -0.64 18.92
C ASP A 28 -60.26 -0.55 17.73
N VAL A 29 -59.33 0.42 17.80
CA VAL A 29 -58.15 0.48 16.98
C VAL A 29 -57.36 -0.70 17.49
N GLN A 30 -57.81 -1.88 17.04
CA GLN A 30 -56.94 -2.99 16.82
C GLN A 30 -55.77 -2.37 16.11
N HIS A 31 -54.68 -2.20 16.85
CA HIS A 31 -53.36 -2.15 16.30
C HIS A 31 -53.28 -3.44 15.46
N GLU A 32 -53.73 -3.36 14.21
CA GLU A 32 -53.40 -4.34 13.20
C GLU A 32 -51.89 -4.26 13.09
N ILE A 33 -51.22 -5.09 13.89
CA ILE A 33 -49.81 -5.37 13.72
C ILE A 33 -49.75 -5.91 12.28
N PRO A 34 -49.08 -5.20 11.35
CA PRO A 34 -49.01 -5.66 9.98
C PRO A 34 -48.49 -7.11 9.97
N PRO A 35 -48.89 -7.95 8.99
CA PRO A 35 -48.32 -9.28 8.84
C PRO A 35 -46.79 -9.21 8.96
N ALA A 36 -46.16 -10.17 9.67
CA ALA A 36 -44.73 -10.10 10.00
C ALA A 36 -43.82 -9.84 8.78
N GLU A 37 -44.25 -10.28 7.60
CA GLU A 37 -43.64 -10.04 6.30
C GLU A 37 -43.62 -8.55 5.90
N ASN A 38 -44.74 -7.83 6.09
CA ASN A 38 -44.83 -6.38 5.85
C ASN A 38 -43.99 -5.59 6.85
N ILE A 39 -43.83 -6.05 8.10
CA ILE A 39 -42.95 -5.42 9.09
C ILE A 39 -41.48 -5.59 8.70
N GLU A 40 -41.08 -6.76 8.18
CA GLU A 40 -39.71 -6.98 7.69
C GLU A 40 -39.39 -6.11 6.46
N GLN A 41 -40.39 -5.85 5.60
CA GLN A 41 -40.28 -5.01 4.42
C GLN A 41 -40.28 -3.50 4.75
N ILE A 42 -41.04 -3.06 5.76
CA ILE A 42 -41.14 -1.66 6.20
C ILE A 42 -39.97 -1.25 7.11
N TYR A 43 -39.54 -2.13 8.02
CA TYR A 43 -38.52 -1.80 9.04
C TYR A 43 -37.13 -2.39 8.77
N GLY A 44 -37.00 -3.22 7.74
CA GLY A 44 -35.75 -3.86 7.34
C GLY A 44 -35.28 -4.92 8.35
N LYS A 45 -34.90 -6.10 7.86
CA LYS A 45 -34.32 -7.15 8.69
C LYS A 45 -33.15 -6.61 9.53
N PRO A 46 -33.10 -6.86 10.85
CA PRO A 46 -32.00 -6.38 11.68
C PRO A 46 -30.70 -7.10 11.32
N ALA A 47 -29.63 -6.32 11.13
CA ALA A 47 -28.32 -6.84 10.79
C ALA A 47 -27.67 -7.55 11.99
N GLY A 48 -27.25 -8.81 11.79
CA GLY A 48 -26.63 -9.66 12.81
C GLY A 48 -25.22 -9.22 13.23
N PHE A 49 -24.58 -10.01 14.09
CA PHE A 49 -23.23 -9.73 14.59
C PHE A 49 -22.16 -9.86 13.48
N TRP A 50 -22.08 -11.02 12.82
CA TRP A 50 -21.03 -11.32 11.84
C TRP A 50 -21.00 -10.36 10.66
N ILE A 51 -22.17 -9.96 10.16
CA ILE A 51 -22.25 -9.02 9.04
C ILE A 51 -21.68 -7.63 9.40
N ARG A 52 -21.83 -7.22 10.67
CA ARG A 52 -21.23 -5.99 11.19
C ARG A 52 -19.74 -6.15 11.42
N ALA A 53 -19.28 -7.32 11.88
CA ALA A 53 -17.86 -7.62 12.03
C ALA A 53 -17.14 -7.58 10.69
N ILE A 54 -17.73 -8.17 9.64
CA ILE A 54 -17.20 -8.10 8.27
C ILE A 54 -17.19 -6.65 7.76
N ALA A 55 -18.23 -5.85 8.05
CA ALA A 55 -18.24 -4.42 7.69
C ALA A 55 -17.08 -3.65 8.33
N LEU A 56 -16.84 -3.90 9.62
CA LEU A 56 -15.73 -3.29 10.36
C LEU A 56 -14.37 -3.74 9.83
N PHE A 57 -14.24 -5.00 9.41
CA PHE A 57 -13.03 -5.52 8.79
C PHE A 57 -12.72 -4.78 7.48
N PHE A 58 -13.69 -4.63 6.58
CA PHE A 58 -13.48 -3.86 5.34
C PHE A 58 -13.21 -2.38 5.62
N ASP A 59 -13.92 -1.76 6.56
CA ASP A 59 -13.61 -0.39 6.99
C ASP A 59 -12.17 -0.27 7.52
N SER A 60 -11.67 -1.26 8.27
CA SER A 60 -10.29 -1.25 8.76
C SER A 60 -9.27 -1.39 7.62
N ILE A 61 -9.51 -2.28 6.65
CA ILE A 61 -8.63 -2.41 5.47
C ILE A 61 -8.57 -1.09 4.70
N ILE A 62 -9.73 -0.48 4.44
CA ILE A 62 -9.79 0.78 3.66
C ILE A 62 -9.04 1.89 4.40
N LEU A 63 -9.27 2.05 5.71
CA LEU A 63 -8.62 3.10 6.50
C LEU A 63 -7.12 2.83 6.69
N THR A 64 -6.71 1.58 6.88
CA THR A 64 -5.29 1.21 7.04
C THR A 64 -4.54 1.34 5.74
N ILE A 65 -5.11 0.97 4.59
CA ILE A 65 -4.46 1.19 3.29
C ILE A 65 -4.41 2.70 3.00
N ALA A 66 -5.54 3.41 3.05
CA ALA A 66 -5.55 4.83 2.72
C ALA A 66 -4.67 5.65 3.68
N GLY A 67 -4.83 5.46 4.98
CA GLY A 67 -4.04 6.14 6.01
C GLY A 67 -2.57 5.71 6.00
N GLY A 68 -2.29 4.42 5.81
CA GLY A 68 -0.93 3.89 5.73
C GLY A 68 -0.17 4.38 4.51
N LEU A 69 -0.82 4.49 3.34
CA LEU A 69 -0.21 5.05 2.15
C LEU A 69 0.11 6.54 2.31
N ILE A 70 -0.86 7.33 2.80
CA ILE A 70 -0.66 8.76 3.07
C ILE A 70 0.45 8.95 4.11
N GLY A 71 0.42 8.17 5.20
CA GLY A 71 1.42 8.20 6.25
C GLY A 71 2.81 7.80 5.77
N ALA A 72 2.92 6.78 4.91
CA ALA A 72 4.19 6.35 4.33
C ALA A 72 4.79 7.40 3.40
N VAL A 73 3.98 8.03 2.54
CA VAL A 73 4.46 9.10 1.64
C VAL A 73 4.90 10.32 2.46
N LEU A 74 4.07 10.79 3.40
CA LEU A 74 4.42 11.92 4.25
C LEU A 74 5.64 11.63 5.13
N GLY A 75 5.71 10.43 5.71
CA GLY A 75 6.84 9.99 6.52
C GLY A 75 8.13 9.89 5.71
N PHE A 76 8.06 9.37 4.48
CA PHE A 76 9.21 9.31 3.57
C PHE A 76 9.68 10.72 3.16
N LEU A 77 8.77 11.61 2.77
CA LEU A 77 9.11 12.99 2.42
C LEU A 77 9.72 13.75 3.61
N LEU A 78 9.18 13.55 4.81
CA LEU A 78 9.72 14.15 6.02
C LEU A 78 11.11 13.59 6.37
N ALA A 79 11.32 12.28 6.20
CA ALA A 79 12.62 11.64 6.41
C ALA A 79 13.69 12.19 5.46
N LEU A 80 13.34 12.52 4.21
CA LEU A 80 14.26 13.20 3.30
C LEU A 80 14.62 14.63 3.75
N ALA A 81 13.70 15.32 4.41
CA ALA A 81 13.89 16.71 4.84
C ALA A 81 14.62 16.84 6.18
N VAL A 82 14.33 15.96 7.14
CA VAL A 82 14.76 16.09 8.55
C VAL A 82 15.60 14.89 9.02
N GLY A 83 15.67 13.80 8.25
CA GLY A 83 16.41 12.60 8.60
C GLY A 83 15.64 11.70 9.57
N ASP A 84 15.67 12.01 10.86
CA ASP A 84 14.97 11.23 11.88
C ASP A 84 13.51 11.66 12.03
N VAL A 85 12.60 10.71 11.82
CA VAL A 85 11.15 10.91 11.93
C VAL A 85 10.54 10.30 13.19
N SER A 86 11.35 9.63 14.03
CA SER A 86 10.88 8.94 15.23
C SER A 86 10.13 9.87 16.20
N GLY A 87 10.60 11.11 16.34
CA GLY A 87 9.97 12.15 17.16
C GLY A 87 8.58 12.59 16.68
N PHE A 88 8.25 12.38 15.40
CA PHE A 88 6.96 12.76 14.82
C PHE A 88 5.91 11.62 14.87
N MET A 89 6.31 10.39 15.19
CA MET A 89 5.40 9.23 15.25
C MET A 89 4.18 9.43 16.15
N PRO A 90 4.30 10.01 17.38
CA PRO A 90 3.13 10.26 18.23
C PRO A 90 2.14 11.23 17.59
N LEU A 91 2.65 12.27 16.90
CA LEU A 91 1.84 13.25 16.21
C LEU A 91 1.09 12.62 15.03
N PHE A 92 1.76 11.79 14.23
CA PHE A 92 1.12 11.07 13.13
C PHE A 92 0.01 10.13 13.62
N ASN A 93 0.25 9.41 14.72
CA ASN A 93 -0.77 8.55 15.33
C ASN A 93 -1.97 9.33 15.84
N LEU A 94 -1.74 10.49 16.48
CA LEU A 94 -2.81 11.37 16.96
C LEU A 94 -3.64 11.92 15.79
N VAL A 95 -2.98 12.44 14.75
CA VAL A 95 -3.63 12.95 13.54
C VAL A 95 -4.45 11.85 12.86
N GLY A 96 -3.87 10.65 12.71
CA GLY A 96 -4.56 9.49 12.15
C GLY A 96 -5.79 9.08 12.96
N PHE A 97 -5.70 9.11 14.29
CA PHE A 97 -6.83 8.85 15.18
C PHE A 97 -7.96 9.87 15.02
N VAL A 98 -7.61 11.17 14.97
CA VAL A 98 -8.59 12.26 14.78
C VAL A 98 -9.26 12.17 13.41
N ILE A 99 -8.49 11.92 12.35
CA ILE A 99 -9.03 11.74 10.99
C ILE A 99 -9.96 10.51 10.93
N GLY A 100 -9.55 9.40 11.55
CA GLY A 100 -10.37 8.18 11.63
C GLY A 100 -11.69 8.44 12.37
N ALA A 101 -11.64 9.15 13.50
CA ALA A 101 -12.83 9.56 14.25
C ALA A 101 -13.75 10.43 13.39
N ALA A 102 -13.20 11.45 12.73
CA ALA A 102 -13.94 12.33 11.84
C ALA A 102 -14.60 11.56 10.69
N TYR A 103 -13.90 10.61 10.06
CA TYR A 103 -14.46 9.73 9.03
C TYR A 103 -15.70 8.99 9.54
N TYR A 104 -15.63 8.35 10.72
CA TYR A 104 -16.76 7.60 11.25
C TYR A 104 -17.94 8.50 11.60
N ILE A 105 -17.72 9.67 12.20
CA ILE A 105 -18.77 10.60 12.61
C ILE A 105 -19.45 11.21 11.37
N CYS A 106 -18.66 11.73 10.43
CA CYS A 106 -19.18 12.37 9.23
C CYS A 106 -19.96 11.37 8.36
N MET A 107 -19.41 10.18 8.11
CA MET A 107 -20.06 9.17 7.26
C MET A 107 -21.37 8.65 7.86
N HIS A 108 -21.41 8.45 9.19
CA HIS A 108 -22.66 8.06 9.85
C HIS A 108 -23.67 9.20 9.91
N GLY A 109 -23.24 10.45 10.01
CA GLY A 109 -24.13 11.61 10.03
C GLY A 109 -24.76 11.92 8.67
N SER A 110 -24.01 11.81 7.58
CA SER A 110 -24.52 12.12 6.23
C SER A 110 -25.25 10.95 5.57
N TYR A 111 -24.64 9.75 5.59
CA TYR A 111 -25.17 8.59 4.86
C TYR A 111 -25.79 7.52 5.75
N GLY A 112 -25.57 7.59 7.08
CA GLY A 112 -25.93 6.50 8.00
C GLY A 112 -25.11 5.22 7.77
N GLN A 113 -24.04 5.30 6.98
CA GLN A 113 -23.23 4.18 6.52
C GLN A 113 -21.76 4.60 6.35
N THR A 114 -20.85 3.70 6.67
CA THR A 114 -19.42 3.80 6.29
C THR A 114 -19.19 3.05 4.97
N LEU A 115 -18.04 3.24 4.33
CA LEU A 115 -17.71 2.57 3.07
C LEU A 115 -17.83 1.04 3.20
N GLY A 116 -17.31 0.43 4.27
CA GLY A 116 -17.44 -1.00 4.52
C GLY A 116 -18.89 -1.46 4.71
N LYS A 117 -19.74 -0.64 5.36
CA LYS A 117 -21.17 -0.91 5.52
C LYS A 117 -21.95 -0.77 4.21
N MET A 118 -21.53 0.16 3.34
CA MET A 118 -22.10 0.32 2.00
C MET A 118 -21.81 -0.89 1.11
N LEU A 119 -20.58 -1.43 1.16
CA LEU A 119 -20.20 -2.65 0.40
C LEU A 119 -21.10 -3.84 0.71
N ILE A 120 -21.47 -3.98 1.99
CA ILE A 120 -22.25 -5.10 2.47
C ILE A 120 -23.76 -4.85 2.37
N GLY A 121 -24.18 -3.59 2.30
CA GLY A 121 -25.59 -3.19 2.22
C GLY A 121 -26.27 -3.17 3.58
N ILE A 122 -25.63 -2.58 4.59
CA ILE A 122 -26.25 -2.38 5.92
C ILE A 122 -26.27 -0.91 6.30
N LYS A 123 -27.40 -0.40 6.80
CA LYS A 123 -27.61 1.02 7.15
C LYS A 123 -27.98 1.18 8.61
N VAL A 124 -27.53 2.29 9.18
CA VAL A 124 -27.83 2.68 10.55
C VAL A 124 -28.91 3.76 10.50
N ILE A 125 -29.96 3.55 11.26
CA ILE A 125 -31.07 4.48 11.43
C ILE A 125 -31.42 4.62 12.91
N LYS A 126 -32.14 5.68 13.28
CA LYS A 126 -32.68 5.79 14.64
C LYS A 126 -33.75 4.73 14.88
N ILE A 127 -34.09 4.49 16.15
CA ILE A 127 -35.20 3.57 16.50
C ILE A 127 -36.52 4.03 15.88
N ASN A 128 -36.73 5.35 15.79
CA ASN A 128 -37.91 6.00 15.20
C ASN A 128 -37.88 6.06 13.66
N ASP A 129 -36.99 5.29 13.01
CA ASP A 129 -36.85 5.23 11.54
C ASP A 129 -36.40 6.53 10.84
N GLU A 130 -36.07 7.56 11.62
CA GLU A 130 -35.42 8.77 11.14
C GLU A 130 -33.96 8.56 10.71
N PRO A 131 -33.45 9.40 9.79
CA PRO A 131 -32.03 9.46 9.48
C PRO A 131 -31.19 9.83 10.71
N LEU A 132 -29.93 9.41 10.71
CA LEU A 132 -28.99 9.73 11.78
C LEU A 132 -28.67 11.23 11.76
N SER A 133 -28.71 11.87 12.93
CA SER A 133 -28.13 13.20 13.12
C SER A 133 -26.65 13.08 13.50
N TYR A 134 -25.84 14.10 13.19
CA TYR A 134 -24.43 14.15 13.59
C TYR A 134 -24.23 14.00 15.10
N GLY A 135 -25.13 14.55 15.93
CA GLY A 135 -25.06 14.38 17.39
C GLY A 135 -25.25 12.92 17.83
N THR A 136 -26.23 12.23 17.23
CA THR A 136 -26.46 10.80 17.46
C THR A 136 -25.27 9.96 16.95
N ALA A 137 -24.66 10.34 15.83
CA ALA A 137 -23.47 9.69 15.27
C ALA A 137 -22.25 9.83 16.20
N LEU A 138 -22.04 11.02 16.79
CA LEU A 138 -20.98 11.27 17.76
C LEU A 138 -21.19 10.46 19.04
N LEU A 139 -22.41 10.46 19.59
CA LEU A 139 -22.74 9.65 20.77
C LEU A 139 -22.51 8.16 20.53
N ARG A 140 -22.83 7.68 19.33
CA ARG A 140 -22.55 6.31 18.91
C ARG A 140 -21.05 6.03 18.77
N TYR A 141 -20.26 7.00 18.32
CA TYR A 141 -18.80 6.87 18.26
C TYR A 141 -18.19 6.79 19.67
N ILE A 142 -18.67 7.59 20.63
CA ILE A 142 -18.28 7.49 22.04
C ILE A 142 -18.62 6.09 22.58
N GLY A 143 -19.82 5.57 22.29
CA GLY A 143 -20.19 4.21 22.64
C GLY A 143 -19.25 3.14 22.05
N ARG A 144 -18.65 3.40 20.88
CA ARG A 144 -17.64 2.53 20.29
C ARG A 144 -16.30 2.60 21.03
N ILE A 145 -15.88 3.77 21.49
CA ILE A 145 -14.69 3.92 22.33
C ILE A 145 -14.87 3.12 23.63
N LEU A 146 -16.04 3.23 24.27
CA LEU A 146 -16.37 2.42 25.46
C LEU A 146 -16.32 0.92 25.17
N ASN A 147 -16.78 0.48 23.99
CA ASN A 147 -16.64 -0.92 23.56
C ASN A 147 -15.19 -1.36 23.42
N ILE A 148 -14.29 -0.49 22.94
CA ILE A 148 -12.85 -0.79 22.82
C ILE A 148 -12.22 -0.92 24.21
N ILE A 149 -12.54 0.02 25.12
CA ILE A 149 -12.05 0.01 26.51
C ILE A 149 -12.52 -1.25 27.25
N THR A 150 -13.76 -1.69 27.00
CA THR A 150 -14.33 -2.92 27.57
C THR A 150 -13.92 -4.20 26.82
N LEU A 151 -12.77 -4.20 26.12
CA LEU A 151 -12.24 -5.37 25.41
C LEU A 151 -13.24 -6.02 24.43
N PHE A 152 -13.99 -5.19 23.70
CA PHE A 152 -15.01 -5.62 22.72
C PHE A 152 -16.20 -6.41 23.28
N ILE A 153 -16.34 -6.53 24.60
CA ILE A 153 -17.45 -7.24 25.26
C ILE A 153 -18.79 -6.65 24.81
N GLY A 154 -18.88 -5.31 24.70
CA GLY A 154 -20.09 -4.63 24.23
C GLY A 154 -20.47 -4.90 22.77
N TYR A 155 -19.58 -5.50 21.95
CA TYR A 155 -19.91 -6.01 20.61
C TYR A 155 -20.46 -7.44 20.67
N ILE A 156 -19.97 -8.27 21.59
CA ILE A 156 -20.40 -9.68 21.75
C ILE A 156 -21.88 -9.76 22.16
N ILE A 157 -22.36 -8.79 22.96
CA ILE A 157 -23.79 -8.69 23.36
C ILE A 157 -24.73 -8.70 22.14
N VAL A 158 -24.30 -8.16 20.99
CA VAL A 158 -25.09 -8.17 19.74
C VAL A 158 -25.41 -9.59 19.27
N ALA A 159 -24.52 -10.55 19.50
CA ALA A 159 -24.71 -11.93 19.08
C ALA A 159 -25.88 -12.58 19.85
N PHE A 160 -25.95 -12.32 21.16
CA PHE A 160 -26.91 -12.95 22.08
C PHE A 160 -28.24 -12.19 22.22
N ASN A 161 -28.27 -10.90 21.89
CA ASN A 161 -29.48 -10.09 22.01
C ASN A 161 -30.47 -10.35 20.84
N ARG A 162 -31.74 -10.64 21.16
CA ARG A 162 -32.82 -10.85 20.16
C ARG A 162 -33.03 -9.64 19.24
N LYS A 163 -32.85 -8.43 19.77
CA LYS A 163 -32.96 -7.17 18.99
C LYS A 163 -31.71 -6.87 18.14
N LYS A 164 -30.64 -7.68 18.25
CA LYS A 164 -29.33 -7.49 17.60
C LYS A 164 -28.78 -6.07 17.77
N ARG A 165 -28.92 -5.48 18.97
CA ARG A 165 -28.36 -4.15 19.31
C ARG A 165 -27.19 -4.30 20.28
N GLY A 166 -26.13 -3.53 20.05
CA GLY A 166 -24.94 -3.49 20.90
C GLY A 166 -24.99 -2.33 21.89
N MET A 167 -24.04 -2.28 22.82
CA MET A 167 -24.00 -1.22 23.85
C MET A 167 -23.98 0.19 23.22
N HIS A 168 -23.16 0.38 22.18
CA HIS A 168 -23.11 1.63 21.41
C HIS A 168 -24.42 1.99 20.69
N ASP A 169 -25.23 0.99 20.31
CA ASP A 169 -26.53 1.21 19.67
C ASP A 169 -27.61 1.57 20.70
N PHE A 170 -27.54 1.00 21.90
CA PHE A 170 -28.43 1.33 23.01
C PHE A 170 -28.21 2.75 23.50
N ILE A 171 -26.95 3.15 23.71
CA ILE A 171 -26.59 4.50 24.14
C ILE A 171 -27.04 5.53 23.09
N ALA A 172 -26.86 5.24 21.81
CA ALA A 172 -27.22 6.16 20.73
C ALA A 172 -28.70 6.09 20.30
N GLY A 173 -29.48 5.12 20.80
CA GLY A 173 -30.86 4.92 20.33
C GLY A 173 -30.96 4.58 18.84
N THR A 174 -30.08 3.70 18.34
CA THR A 174 -29.99 3.35 16.92
C THR A 174 -30.24 1.86 16.65
N LYS A 175 -30.63 1.53 15.42
CA LYS A 175 -30.75 0.16 14.90
C LYS A 175 -30.02 0.05 13.55
N VAL A 176 -29.58 -1.16 13.20
CA VAL A 176 -28.92 -1.44 11.91
C VAL A 176 -29.76 -2.41 11.12
N ILE A 177 -30.07 -2.04 9.89
CA ILE A 177 -30.97 -2.76 8.99
C ILE A 177 -30.26 -3.08 7.67
N TYR A 178 -30.73 -4.11 6.95
CA TYR A 178 -30.27 -4.37 5.59
C TYR A 178 -30.88 -3.38 4.60
N VAL A 179 -30.08 -2.97 3.61
CA VAL A 179 -30.50 -2.12 2.48
C VAL A 179 -29.93 -2.67 1.17
N LYS A 180 -30.53 -2.28 0.03
CA LYS A 180 -30.04 -2.67 -1.29
C LYS A 180 -28.58 -2.23 -1.47
N LYS A 181 -27.73 -3.13 -1.93
CA LYS A 181 -26.30 -2.85 -2.19
C LYS A 181 -26.16 -1.82 -3.31
N SER A 182 -25.32 -0.81 -3.10
CA SER A 182 -24.92 0.18 -4.10
C SER A 182 -23.57 -0.22 -4.73
N PRO A 183 -23.23 0.26 -5.95
CA PRO A 183 -21.97 -0.09 -6.63
C PRO A 183 -20.73 0.61 -6.02
N VAL A 184 -20.74 0.86 -4.70
CA VAL A 184 -19.66 1.53 -3.96
C VAL A 184 -18.35 0.76 -4.04
N TRP A 185 -18.38 -0.54 -4.32
CA TRP A 185 -17.17 -1.33 -4.58
C TRP A 185 -16.32 -0.79 -5.74
N ALA A 186 -16.95 -0.28 -6.81
CA ALA A 186 -16.25 0.33 -7.92
C ALA A 186 -15.59 1.66 -7.52
N MET A 187 -16.25 2.45 -6.65
CA MET A 187 -15.70 3.69 -6.11
C MET A 187 -14.51 3.43 -5.19
N VAL A 188 -14.58 2.39 -4.33
CA VAL A 188 -13.48 1.99 -3.46
C VAL A 188 -12.27 1.52 -4.29
N LEU A 189 -12.49 0.71 -5.32
CA LEU A 189 -11.41 0.33 -6.25
C LEU A 189 -10.82 1.52 -6.99
N GLY A 190 -11.66 2.48 -7.42
CA GLY A 190 -11.21 3.72 -8.03
C GLY A 190 -10.32 4.55 -7.10
N ILE A 191 -10.70 4.71 -5.84
CA ILE A 191 -9.90 5.44 -4.83
C ILE A 191 -8.58 4.72 -4.55
N LEU A 192 -8.60 3.38 -4.42
CA LEU A 192 -7.39 2.59 -4.23
C LEU A 192 -6.44 2.75 -5.42
N PHE A 193 -6.96 2.66 -6.64
CA PHE A 193 -6.15 2.86 -7.85
C PHE A 193 -5.57 4.28 -7.91
N LEU A 194 -6.37 5.29 -7.62
CA LEU A 194 -5.94 6.69 -7.57
C LEU A 194 -4.85 6.94 -6.52
N ALA A 195 -4.86 6.20 -5.40
CA ALA A 195 -3.82 6.30 -4.37
C ALA A 195 -2.55 5.49 -4.71
N ILE A 196 -2.70 4.30 -5.30
CA ILE A 196 -1.59 3.37 -5.56
C ILE A 196 -0.73 3.83 -6.74
N VAL A 197 -1.33 4.33 -7.82
CA VAL A 197 -0.57 4.69 -9.03
C VAL A 197 0.46 5.82 -8.77
N PRO A 198 0.11 6.94 -8.13
CA PRO A 198 1.09 7.99 -7.81
C PRO A 198 2.19 7.50 -6.87
N LEU A 199 1.84 6.63 -5.90
CA LEU A 199 2.82 6.05 -4.98
C LEU A 199 3.90 5.25 -5.73
N VAL A 200 3.48 4.36 -6.64
CA VAL A 200 4.42 3.57 -7.46
C VAL A 200 5.27 4.50 -8.33
N GLY A 201 4.69 5.57 -8.86
CA GLY A 201 5.42 6.60 -9.62
C GLY A 201 6.51 7.29 -8.80
N ILE A 202 6.18 7.73 -7.58
CA ILE A 202 7.15 8.37 -6.66
C ILE A 202 8.27 7.40 -6.29
N LEU A 203 7.93 6.15 -5.95
CA LEU A 203 8.92 5.13 -5.62
C LEU A 203 9.85 4.84 -6.81
N ALA A 204 9.30 4.71 -8.01
CA ALA A 204 10.09 4.49 -9.22
C ALA A 204 11.03 5.67 -9.50
N ALA A 205 10.55 6.90 -9.36
CA ALA A 205 11.35 8.11 -9.59
C ALA A 205 12.59 8.18 -8.67
N VAL A 206 12.47 7.72 -7.42
CA VAL A 206 13.60 7.66 -6.48
C VAL A 206 14.49 6.44 -6.72
N ALA A 207 13.89 5.27 -7.00
CA ALA A 207 14.62 4.02 -7.10
C ALA A 207 15.48 3.91 -8.37
N ILE A 208 14.94 4.31 -9.53
CA ILE A 208 15.59 4.17 -10.84
C ILE A 208 17.01 4.77 -10.88
N PRO A 209 17.26 6.04 -10.50
CA PRO A 209 18.60 6.61 -10.56
C PRO A 209 19.60 5.89 -9.64
N LYS A 210 19.12 5.44 -8.47
CA LYS A 210 19.94 4.68 -7.52
C LYS A 210 20.33 3.32 -8.09
N PHE A 211 19.39 2.59 -8.69
CA PHE A 211 19.66 1.31 -9.35
C PHE A 211 20.62 1.45 -10.55
N ALA A 212 20.50 2.53 -11.33
CA ALA A 212 21.41 2.81 -12.44
C ALA A 212 22.87 2.96 -11.96
N SER A 213 23.10 3.73 -10.89
CA SER A 213 24.45 3.91 -10.32
C SER A 213 25.04 2.62 -9.73
N LEU A 214 24.22 1.78 -9.09
CA LEU A 214 24.65 0.48 -8.56
C LEU A 214 25.06 -0.48 -9.68
N THR A 215 24.31 -0.49 -10.79
CA THR A 215 24.60 -1.34 -11.95
C THR A 215 25.92 -0.92 -12.60
N ARG A 216 26.16 0.39 -12.75
CA ARG A 216 27.44 0.91 -13.27
C ARG A 216 28.62 0.49 -12.39
N LYS A 217 28.51 0.69 -11.07
CA LYS A 217 29.53 0.30 -10.10
C LYS A 217 29.81 -1.21 -10.09
N ALA A 218 28.79 -2.04 -10.30
CA ALA A 218 28.95 -3.49 -10.41
C ALA A 218 29.72 -3.89 -11.68
N ASN A 219 29.43 -3.26 -12.82
CA ASN A 219 30.17 -3.49 -14.07
C ASN A 219 31.63 -3.04 -13.95
N GLU A 220 31.89 -1.85 -13.38
CA GLU A 220 33.25 -1.37 -13.11
C GLU A 220 34.04 -2.34 -12.22
N ALA A 221 33.42 -2.86 -11.15
CA ALA A 221 34.04 -3.83 -10.26
C ALA A 221 34.36 -5.16 -10.97
N ALA A 222 33.44 -5.66 -11.80
CA ALA A 222 33.66 -6.86 -12.60
C ALA A 222 34.81 -6.68 -13.60
N CYS A 223 34.86 -5.53 -14.28
CA CYS A 223 35.92 -5.20 -15.23
C CYS A 223 37.28 -5.06 -14.54
N LYS A 224 37.36 -4.43 -13.36
CA LYS A 224 38.57 -4.40 -12.53
C LYS A 224 39.03 -5.80 -12.12
N GLY A 225 38.10 -6.71 -11.80
CA GLY A 225 38.41 -8.11 -11.50
C GLY A 225 39.02 -8.84 -12.70
N GLN A 226 38.44 -8.67 -13.88
CA GLN A 226 38.96 -9.23 -15.15
C GLN A 226 40.33 -8.65 -15.51
N LEU A 227 40.53 -7.34 -15.32
CA LEU A 227 41.82 -6.69 -15.50
C LEU A 227 42.89 -7.27 -14.57
N GLY A 228 42.51 -7.52 -13.30
CA GLY A 228 43.37 -8.22 -12.34
C GLY A 228 43.76 -9.62 -12.82
N ALA A 229 42.79 -10.40 -13.32
CA ALA A 229 43.06 -11.73 -13.87
C ALA A 229 44.00 -11.69 -15.08
N LEU A 230 43.82 -10.73 -15.99
CA LEU A 230 44.70 -10.53 -17.13
C LEU A 230 46.13 -10.16 -16.70
N ARG A 231 46.28 -9.21 -15.77
CA ARG A 231 47.58 -8.84 -15.20
C ARG A 231 48.28 -10.02 -14.53
N SER A 232 47.53 -10.83 -13.77
CA SER A 232 48.06 -12.06 -13.18
C SER A 232 48.52 -13.04 -14.26
N SER A 233 47.72 -13.29 -15.30
CA SER A 233 48.10 -14.21 -16.38
C SER A 233 49.36 -13.76 -17.13
N LEU A 234 49.50 -12.46 -17.42
CA LEU A 234 50.68 -11.87 -18.04
C LEU A 234 51.90 -12.02 -17.12
N SER A 235 51.74 -11.80 -15.82
CA SER A 235 52.85 -11.94 -14.85
C SER A 235 53.35 -13.38 -14.73
N ILE A 236 52.46 -14.38 -14.85
CA ILE A 236 52.83 -15.79 -14.86
C ILE A 236 53.60 -16.12 -16.15
N TYR A 237 53.09 -15.67 -17.31
CA TYR A 237 53.78 -15.83 -18.60
C TYR A 237 55.19 -15.23 -18.55
N TYR A 238 55.34 -14.04 -18.00
CA TYR A 238 56.64 -13.37 -17.87
C TYR A 238 57.63 -14.21 -17.03
N GLY A 239 57.15 -14.81 -15.93
CA GLY A 239 57.95 -15.68 -15.08
C GLY A 239 58.41 -16.96 -15.79
N ASP A 240 57.54 -17.57 -16.60
CA ASP A 240 57.85 -18.80 -17.33
C ASP A 240 58.75 -18.56 -18.56
N THR A 241 58.69 -17.37 -19.16
CA THR A 241 59.39 -17.05 -20.42
C THR A 241 60.69 -16.27 -20.19
N GLU A 242 61.36 -16.58 -19.07
CA GLU A 242 62.66 -16.00 -18.67
C GLU A 242 62.70 -14.45 -18.69
N GLY A 243 61.57 -13.81 -18.36
CA GLY A 243 61.48 -12.36 -18.30
C GLY A 243 61.13 -11.67 -19.61
N THR A 244 60.41 -12.34 -20.51
CA THR A 244 59.88 -11.73 -21.75
C THR A 244 58.36 -11.60 -21.71
N TRP A 245 57.84 -10.42 -22.08
CA TRP A 245 56.39 -10.24 -22.26
C TRP A 245 55.92 -10.75 -23.61
N PRO A 246 54.66 -11.20 -23.73
CA PRO A 246 54.13 -11.68 -24.99
C PRO A 246 53.95 -10.52 -25.99
N ALA A 247 54.28 -10.75 -27.26
CA ALA A 247 54.07 -9.75 -28.33
C ALA A 247 52.58 -9.53 -28.66
N ARG A 248 51.71 -10.45 -28.25
CA ARG A 248 50.26 -10.42 -28.47
C ARG A 248 49.54 -11.05 -27.27
N LEU A 249 48.38 -10.51 -26.89
CA LEU A 249 47.65 -10.99 -25.71
C LEU A 249 47.11 -12.42 -25.89
N GLU A 250 46.91 -12.88 -27.12
CA GLU A 250 46.47 -14.24 -27.42
C GLU A 250 47.50 -15.31 -27.01
N ALA A 251 48.77 -14.94 -26.78
CA ALA A 251 49.80 -15.87 -26.34
C ALA A 251 49.58 -16.40 -24.90
N VAL A 252 48.80 -15.68 -24.07
CA VAL A 252 48.47 -16.16 -22.71
C VAL A 252 47.30 -17.15 -22.71
N THR A 253 46.54 -17.25 -23.80
CA THR A 253 45.41 -18.16 -23.95
C THR A 253 45.79 -19.39 -24.79
N PRO A 254 45.35 -20.61 -24.44
CA PRO A 254 44.53 -21.01 -23.29
C PRO A 254 45.33 -21.35 -22.02
N THR A 255 46.67 -21.29 -22.06
CA THR A 255 47.55 -21.87 -21.04
C THR A 255 47.48 -21.18 -19.68
N TYR A 256 47.44 -19.84 -19.67
CA TYR A 256 47.44 -19.02 -18.44
C TYR A 256 46.08 -18.37 -18.17
N LEU A 257 45.22 -18.33 -19.19
CA LEU A 257 43.87 -17.80 -19.13
C LEU A 257 43.00 -18.57 -20.13
N GLN A 258 41.78 -18.96 -19.75
CA GLN A 258 40.91 -19.76 -20.62
C GLN A 258 40.49 -19.00 -21.89
N GLU A 259 40.04 -17.75 -21.73
CA GLU A 259 39.66 -16.86 -22.81
C GLU A 259 39.85 -15.40 -22.38
N ILE A 260 40.02 -14.50 -23.35
CA ILE A 260 40.11 -13.06 -23.08
C ILE A 260 38.72 -12.56 -22.67
N PRO A 261 38.51 -12.09 -21.43
CA PRO A 261 37.20 -11.67 -20.97
C PRO A 261 36.74 -10.39 -21.67
N ASN A 262 35.42 -10.22 -21.78
CA ASN A 262 34.87 -8.95 -22.26
C ASN A 262 35.07 -7.85 -21.22
N ALA A 263 35.69 -6.73 -21.62
CA ALA A 263 35.73 -5.52 -20.81
C ALA A 263 34.36 -4.84 -20.86
N LYS A 264 33.74 -4.69 -19.68
CA LYS A 264 32.49 -3.94 -19.50
C LYS A 264 32.65 -2.94 -18.36
N PRO A 265 33.30 -1.79 -18.59
CA PRO A 265 33.60 -0.83 -17.54
C PRO A 265 32.39 0.02 -17.11
N GLY A 266 31.21 -0.19 -17.69
CA GLY A 266 29.97 0.48 -17.26
C GLY A 266 29.59 1.73 -18.06
N ASP A 267 30.33 2.03 -19.13
CA ASP A 267 30.04 3.06 -20.14
C ASP A 267 29.10 2.58 -21.27
N GLY A 268 28.68 1.31 -21.22
CA GLY A 268 27.87 0.68 -22.26
C GLY A 268 28.67 -0.06 -23.31
N THR A 269 30.02 0.06 -23.31
CA THR A 269 30.89 -0.80 -24.11
C THR A 269 30.94 -2.20 -23.52
N ASN A 270 30.95 -3.20 -24.39
CA ASN A 270 31.11 -4.61 -24.02
C ASN A 270 31.87 -5.30 -25.14
N SER A 271 33.18 -5.43 -24.96
CA SER A 271 34.08 -5.91 -26.02
C SER A 271 35.25 -6.67 -25.42
N ASN A 272 35.67 -7.75 -26.06
CA ASN A 272 36.93 -8.46 -25.78
C ASN A 272 38.07 -8.01 -26.72
N ARG A 273 37.86 -6.99 -27.55
CA ARG A 273 38.86 -6.52 -28.52
C ARG A 273 40.13 -6.06 -27.81
N VAL A 274 41.28 -6.37 -28.39
CA VAL A 274 42.58 -5.95 -27.86
C VAL A 274 43.26 -5.02 -28.86
N VAL A 275 43.62 -3.81 -28.40
CA VAL A 275 44.45 -2.87 -29.16
C VAL A 275 45.88 -2.99 -28.65
N VAL A 276 46.80 -3.43 -29.52
CA VAL A 276 48.19 -3.66 -29.15
C VAL A 276 49.06 -2.46 -29.55
N GLU A 277 49.71 -1.85 -28.57
CA GLU A 277 50.72 -0.81 -28.75
C GLU A 277 52.12 -1.45 -28.80
N LYS A 278 52.89 -1.11 -29.83
CA LYS A 278 54.24 -1.66 -30.06
C LYS A 278 55.35 -0.64 -29.90
N ASP A 279 55.02 0.65 -29.93
CA ASP A 279 56.01 1.73 -29.88
C ASP A 279 56.63 1.89 -28.48
N GLY A 280 56.16 1.14 -27.47
CA GLY A 280 56.63 1.28 -26.11
C GLY A 280 56.36 2.69 -25.61
N ARG A 281 55.10 3.08 -25.48
CA ARG A 281 54.75 4.37 -24.85
C ARG A 281 54.10 4.13 -23.50
N LYS A 282 54.55 4.83 -22.45
CA LYS A 282 53.94 4.73 -21.10
C LYS A 282 52.54 5.34 -21.04
N ALA A 283 52.26 6.30 -21.93
CA ALA A 283 50.97 6.96 -22.04
C ALA A 283 49.96 6.07 -22.79
N PHE A 284 48.73 6.02 -22.29
CA PHE A 284 47.63 5.34 -22.97
C PHE A 284 47.35 6.01 -24.32
N ASN A 285 47.26 5.20 -25.37
CA ASN A 285 46.99 5.64 -26.75
C ASN A 285 45.94 4.72 -27.41
N GLY A 286 44.89 4.38 -26.67
CA GLY A 286 43.77 3.61 -27.19
C GLY A 286 42.80 4.47 -28.02
N ASP A 287 41.94 3.82 -28.78
CA ASP A 287 40.91 4.47 -29.61
C ASP A 287 39.57 4.66 -28.87
N GLY A 288 39.47 4.13 -27.64
CA GLY A 288 38.29 4.29 -26.78
C GLY A 288 37.05 3.50 -27.21
N GLN A 289 37.14 2.60 -28.19
CA GLN A 289 35.96 1.83 -28.65
C GLN A 289 35.71 0.56 -27.80
N GLY A 290 36.24 0.52 -26.57
CA GLY A 290 36.09 -0.59 -25.64
C GLY A 290 37.11 -1.72 -25.82
N GLY A 291 37.07 -2.67 -24.89
CA GLY A 291 38.01 -3.79 -24.82
C GLY A 291 39.26 -3.45 -24.01
N TRP A 292 40.39 -4.04 -24.39
CA TRP A 292 41.66 -3.95 -23.70
C TRP A 292 42.69 -3.21 -24.55
N TRP A 293 43.54 -2.42 -23.92
CA TRP A 293 44.74 -1.86 -24.52
C TRP A 293 45.94 -2.53 -23.87
N TYR A 294 46.83 -3.09 -24.69
CA TYR A 294 48.00 -3.83 -24.23
C TYR A 294 49.25 -3.25 -24.86
N ASN A 295 50.20 -2.82 -24.03
CA ASN A 295 51.52 -2.41 -24.48
C ASN A 295 52.44 -3.62 -24.48
N SER A 296 53.09 -3.85 -25.61
CA SER A 296 54.06 -4.93 -25.83
C SER A 296 55.46 -4.40 -26.15
N GLY A 297 55.60 -3.08 -26.26
CA GLY A 297 56.86 -2.42 -26.60
C GLY A 297 57.81 -2.31 -25.41
N THR A 298 59.05 -1.92 -25.70
CA THR A 298 60.12 -1.75 -24.72
C THR A 298 60.51 -0.27 -24.65
N ILE A 299 60.64 0.27 -23.43
CA ILE A 299 60.98 1.68 -23.20
C ILE A 299 62.19 1.72 -22.27
N ASP A 300 63.30 2.28 -22.71
CA ASP A 300 64.51 2.47 -21.87
C ASP A 300 65.01 1.18 -21.17
N GLY A 301 64.77 0.00 -21.76
CA GLY A 301 65.13 -1.31 -21.19
C GLY A 301 64.15 -1.87 -20.15
N ASP A 302 63.12 -1.09 -19.76
CA ASP A 302 62.02 -1.57 -18.93
C ASP A 302 60.92 -2.19 -19.82
N TYR A 303 60.67 -3.46 -19.57
CA TYR A 303 59.66 -4.26 -20.25
C TYR A 303 58.24 -3.85 -19.78
N THR A 304 57.45 -3.17 -20.61
CA THR A 304 56.10 -2.70 -20.22
C THR A 304 55.01 -3.66 -20.69
N GLY A 305 54.75 -4.76 -19.96
CA GLY A 305 53.56 -5.61 -20.13
C GLY A 305 52.30 -4.97 -19.53
N ASP A 306 52.10 -3.69 -19.83
CA ASP A 306 51.03 -2.89 -19.26
C ASP A 306 49.73 -3.15 -19.99
N ILE A 307 48.69 -3.50 -19.24
CA ILE A 307 47.34 -3.71 -19.75
C ILE A 307 46.37 -2.80 -19.02
N ARG A 308 45.52 -2.15 -19.81
CA ARG A 308 44.53 -1.16 -19.36
C ARG A 308 43.22 -1.38 -20.10
N VAL A 309 42.14 -0.81 -19.59
CA VAL A 309 40.86 -0.78 -20.29
C VAL A 309 40.94 0.27 -21.41
N ASN A 310 40.48 -0.11 -22.61
CA ASN A 310 40.48 0.77 -23.78
C ASN A 310 39.23 1.68 -23.79
N SER A 311 39.15 2.60 -22.82
CA SER A 311 38.09 3.59 -22.71
C SER A 311 38.62 4.93 -22.20
N PHE A 312 38.06 6.04 -22.70
CA PHE A 312 38.34 7.40 -22.23
C PHE A 312 37.37 7.87 -21.16
N GLU A 313 36.41 7.03 -20.78
CA GLU A 313 35.37 7.36 -19.81
C GLU A 313 35.91 7.41 -18.38
N THR A 314 35.13 8.03 -17.50
CA THR A 314 35.43 8.11 -16.06
C THR A 314 34.67 7.06 -15.26
N ASP A 315 35.30 6.57 -14.20
CA ASP A 315 34.72 5.63 -13.25
C ASP A 315 33.71 6.33 -12.33
N CYS A 316 32.98 5.56 -11.52
CA CYS A 316 31.97 6.13 -10.63
C CYS A 316 32.54 7.03 -9.51
N ARG A 317 33.86 7.17 -9.41
CA ARG A 317 34.57 8.10 -8.52
C ARG A 317 35.17 9.31 -9.26
N GLY A 318 35.01 9.40 -10.58
CA GLY A 318 35.55 10.48 -11.41
C GLY A 318 37.02 10.29 -11.81
N GLY A 319 37.61 9.11 -11.58
CA GLY A 319 38.93 8.76 -12.08
C GLY A 319 38.84 8.19 -13.51
N ASN A 320 39.89 8.31 -14.31
CA ASN A 320 39.89 7.75 -15.66
C ASN A 320 39.88 6.22 -15.61
N ILE A 321 39.04 5.56 -16.42
CA ILE A 321 38.95 4.09 -16.46
C ILE A 321 40.27 3.45 -16.93
N ASN A 322 40.98 4.12 -17.83
CA ASN A 322 42.28 3.67 -18.32
C ASN A 322 43.43 3.81 -17.30
N SER A 323 43.20 4.41 -16.12
CA SER A 323 44.22 4.51 -15.07
C SER A 323 44.11 3.41 -14.02
N TRP A 324 43.18 2.46 -14.20
CA TRP A 324 43.04 1.29 -13.32
C TRP A 324 44.24 0.37 -13.39
#